data_AF-A0A835QV16-F1
#
_entry.id   AF-A0A835QV16-F1
#
_cell.length_a   1.000
_cell.length_b   1.000
_cell.length_c   1.000
_cell.angle_alpha   90.00
_cell.angle_beta   90.00
_cell.angle_gamma   90.00
#
_symmetry.space_group_name_H-M   'P 1'
#
loop_
_entity.id
_entity.type
_entity.pdbx_description
1 polymer ?
#
loop_
_entity_poly.entity_id
_entity_poly.type
_entity_poly.pdbx_seq_one_letter_code
_entity_poly.pdbx_strand_id
1 'polypeptide(L)'
;MSDGRKISQVSLRGAIAREISRNALLEKVVHERQLRNFTRRASAAAIFIQRVWRCFYVMKKVGKQLQEQWTALADSYDNQETVDWISSNLIRPFLFFTSSFTSHLNLNLATEGCLSVCFRILLQSINTADSGKNFCSQAVGTVEERSRWFSKQKS
;
A
#
# COMPACT_ATOMS: atom_id res chain seq x y z
N MET A 1 -10.21 65.52 23.56
CA MET A 1 -9.04 64.69 23.21
C MET A 1 -9.52 63.61 22.25
N SER A 2 -9.42 63.87 20.95
CA SER A 2 -9.88 62.95 19.91
C SER A 2 -8.66 62.53 19.10
N ASP A 3 -8.20 61.31 19.35
CA ASP A 3 -7.02 60.73 18.72
C ASP A 3 -7.35 60.32 17.28
N GLY A 4 -7.07 61.24 16.35
CA GLY A 4 -7.27 61.05 14.91
C GLY A 4 -6.24 60.08 14.34
N ARG A 5 -6.60 58.79 14.25
CA ARG A 5 -5.81 57.77 13.57
C ARG A 5 -5.50 58.20 12.13
N LYS A 6 -4.27 58.64 11.87
CA LYS A 6 -3.74 58.95 10.54
C LYS A 6 -3.66 57.68 9.71
N ILE A 7 -4.58 57.50 8.76
CA ILE A 7 -4.51 56.44 7.75
C ILE A 7 -3.44 56.85 6.74
N SER A 8 -2.35 56.09 6.66
CA SER A 8 -1.30 56.29 5.66
C SER A 8 -1.86 55.95 4.28
N GLN A 9 -2.26 56.99 3.53
CA GLN A 9 -2.53 56.92 2.09
C GLN A 9 -1.20 56.99 1.35
N VAL A 10 -0.93 56.00 0.49
CA VAL A 10 0.28 55.95 -0.32
C VAL A 10 -0.17 56.07 -1.77
N SER A 11 0.12 57.20 -2.39
CA SER A 11 -0.20 57.46 -3.79
C SER A 11 0.71 56.63 -4.70
N LEU A 12 0.15 55.62 -5.37
CA LEU A 12 0.81 54.92 -6.45
C LEU A 12 0.58 55.74 -7.73
N ARG A 13 1.64 56.43 -8.16
CA ARG A 13 1.66 57.38 -9.28
C ARG A 13 0.98 56.77 -10.53
N GLY A 14 -0.18 57.31 -10.91
CA GLY A 14 -0.77 57.12 -12.24
C GLY A 14 -2.12 56.40 -12.37
N ALA A 15 -2.85 56.07 -11.29
CA ALA A 15 -4.16 55.43 -11.40
C ALA A 15 -5.31 56.38 -11.01
N ILE A 16 -6.07 56.85 -12.00
CA ILE A 16 -7.42 57.40 -11.81
C ILE A 16 -8.37 56.22 -11.61
N ALA A 17 -8.31 55.60 -10.43
CA ALA A 17 -9.26 54.60 -9.98
C ALA A 17 -9.20 54.61 -8.45
N ARG A 18 -10.33 54.99 -7.81
CA ARG A 18 -10.60 55.06 -6.35
C ARG A 18 -9.41 54.58 -5.49
N GLU A 19 -8.72 55.55 -4.89
CA GLU A 19 -7.52 55.36 -4.07
C GLU A 19 -7.70 54.22 -3.05
N ILE A 20 -7.17 53.04 -3.37
CA ILE A 20 -7.29 51.85 -2.51
C ILE A 20 -6.40 52.09 -1.28
N SER A 21 -6.99 52.04 -0.08
CA SER A 21 -6.21 52.23 1.15
C SER A 21 -5.14 51.14 1.29
N ARG A 22 -3.98 51.49 1.88
CA ARG A 22 -2.90 50.55 2.15
C ARG A 22 -3.38 49.27 2.84
N ASN A 23 -4.31 49.41 3.79
CA ASN A 23 -4.88 48.27 4.53
C ASN A 23 -5.71 47.38 3.61
N ALA A 24 -6.49 47.94 2.69
CA ALA A 24 -7.23 47.15 1.71
C ALA A 24 -6.30 46.38 0.75
N LEU A 25 -5.15 46.94 0.39
CA LEU A 25 -4.12 46.23 -0.38
C LEU A 25 -3.48 45.08 0.44
N LEU A 26 -3.17 45.31 1.72
CA LEU A 26 -2.60 44.29 2.60
C LEU A 26 -3.57 43.13 2.81
N GLU A 27 -4.84 43.41 3.07
CA GLU A 27 -5.90 42.39 3.19
C GLU A 27 -6.03 41.57 1.91
N LYS A 28 -5.99 42.22 0.74
CA LYS A 28 -6.01 41.51 -0.55
C LYS A 28 -4.82 40.56 -0.70
N VAL A 29 -3.61 41.01 -0.36
CA VAL A 29 -2.40 40.17 -0.41
C VAL A 29 -2.47 39.00 0.55
N VAL A 30 -3.00 39.20 1.76
CA VAL A 30 -3.22 38.13 2.74
C VAL A 30 -4.20 37.10 2.19
N HIS A 31 -5.34 37.55 1.64
CA HIS A 31 -6.35 36.68 1.05
C HIS A 31 -5.79 35.86 -0.13
N GLU A 32 -5.07 36.49 -1.05
CA GLU A 32 -4.42 35.80 -2.16
C GLU A 32 -3.37 34.79 -1.68
N ARG A 33 -2.62 35.10 -0.62
CA ARG A 33 -1.65 34.17 -0.02
C ARG A 33 -2.34 32.97 0.61
N GLN A 34 -3.46 33.18 1.30
CA GLN A 34 -4.27 32.10 1.86
C GLN A 34 -4.85 31.22 0.76
N LEU A 35 -5.37 31.81 -0.32
CA LEU A 35 -5.87 31.07 -1.47
C LEU A 35 -4.78 30.20 -2.09
N ARG A 36 -3.58 30.76 -2.36
CA ARG A 36 -2.44 29.99 -2.88
C ARG A 36 -2.03 28.85 -1.94
N ASN A 37 -2.04 29.09 -0.63
CA ASN A 37 -1.73 28.05 0.35
C ASN A 37 -2.75 26.90 0.30
N PHE A 38 -4.04 27.24 0.27
CA PHE A 38 -5.12 26.27 0.18
C PHE A 38 -5.04 25.46 -1.12
N THR A 39 -4.90 26.11 -2.27
CA THR A 39 -4.74 25.43 -3.57
C THR A 39 -3.55 24.47 -3.54
N ARG A 40 -2.38 24.89 -3.02
CA ARG A 40 -1.21 24.02 -2.93
C ARG A 40 -1.47 22.78 -2.06
N ARG A 41 -2.14 22.95 -0.92
CA ARG A 41 -2.50 21.84 -0.03
C ARG A 41 -3.53 20.91 -0.67
N ALA A 42 -4.54 21.47 -1.32
CA ALA A 42 -5.57 20.71 -2.03
C ALA A 42 -4.96 19.88 -3.17
N SER A 43 -4.08 20.46 -3.98
CA SER A 43 -3.36 19.74 -5.03
C SER A 43 -2.48 18.63 -4.47
N ALA A 44 -1.73 18.88 -3.39
CA ALA A 44 -0.92 17.86 -2.74
C ALA A 44 -1.76 16.71 -2.18
N ALA A 45 -2.89 17.02 -1.54
CA ALA A 45 -3.83 16.02 -1.04
C ALA A 45 -4.45 15.19 -2.17
N ALA A 46 -4.85 15.83 -3.28
CA ALA A 46 -5.37 15.14 -4.45
C ALA A 46 -4.35 14.16 -5.05
N ILE A 47 -3.09 14.59 -5.20
CA ILE A 47 -2.00 13.71 -5.69
C ILE A 47 -1.79 12.54 -4.73
N PHE A 48 -1.79 12.79 -3.42
CA PHE A 48 -1.63 11.75 -2.41
C PHE A 48 -2.75 10.70 -2.50
N ILE A 49 -4.02 11.14 -2.51
CA ILE A 49 -5.18 10.25 -2.64
C ILE A 49 -5.10 9.43 -3.93
N GLN A 50 -4.80 10.07 -5.06
CA GLN A 50 -4.65 9.38 -6.33
C GLN A 50 -3.53 8.32 -6.29
N ARG A 51 -2.39 8.64 -5.68
CA ARG A 51 -1.25 7.71 -5.57
C ARG A 51 -1.63 6.50 -4.72
N VAL A 52 -2.19 6.72 -3.53
CA VAL A 52 -2.64 5.66 -2.62
C VAL A 52 -3.66 4.77 -3.32
N TRP A 53 -4.67 5.37 -3.97
CA TRP A 53 -5.71 4.63 -4.67
C TRP A 53 -5.16 3.80 -5.83
N ARG A 54 -4.28 4.37 -6.67
CA ARG A 54 -3.66 3.64 -7.79
C ARG A 54 -2.84 2.45 -7.30
N CYS A 55 -2.01 2.64 -6.26
CA CYS A 55 -1.24 1.56 -5.65
C CYS A 55 -2.16 0.45 -5.10
N PHE A 56 -3.16 0.84 -4.31
CA PHE A 56 -4.14 -0.09 -3.77
C PHE A 56 -4.88 -0.87 -4.86
N TYR A 57 -5.34 -0.19 -5.92
CA TYR A 57 -6.06 -0.81 -7.02
C TYR A 57 -5.21 -1.86 -7.75
N VAL A 58 -3.96 -1.52 -8.07
CA VAL A 58 -3.02 -2.45 -8.73
C VAL A 58 -2.73 -3.65 -7.83
N MET A 59 -2.40 -3.42 -6.56
CA MET A 59 -2.14 -4.49 -5.59
C MET A 59 -3.35 -5.41 -5.43
N LYS A 60 -4.56 -4.84 -5.31
CA LYS A 60 -5.80 -5.61 -5.20
C LYS A 60 -6.06 -6.45 -6.46
N LYS A 61 -5.83 -5.90 -7.65
CA LYS A 61 -5.99 -6.63 -8.92
C LYS A 61 -5.00 -7.79 -9.02
N VAL A 62 -3.71 -7.54 -8.77
CA VAL A 62 -2.67 -8.57 -8.79
C VAL A 62 -2.93 -9.63 -7.72
N GLY A 63 -3.29 -9.22 -6.50
CA GLY A 63 -3.62 -10.15 -5.41
C GLY A 63 -4.80 -11.05 -5.76
N LYS A 64 -5.84 -10.53 -6.43
CA LYS A 64 -6.97 -11.33 -6.89
C LYS A 64 -6.57 -12.34 -7.97
N GLN A 65 -5.83 -11.90 -8.97
CA GLN A 65 -5.34 -12.80 -10.03
C GLN A 65 -4.45 -13.91 -9.45
N LEU A 66 -3.57 -13.54 -8.52
CA LEU A 66 -2.69 -14.49 -7.85
C LEU A 66 -3.48 -15.48 -7.00
N GLN A 67 -4.56 -15.04 -6.32
CA GLN A 67 -5.46 -15.93 -5.59
C GLN A 67 -6.14 -16.94 -6.53
N GLU A 68 -6.68 -16.51 -7.66
CA GLU A 68 -7.34 -17.39 -8.64
C GLU A 68 -6.37 -18.45 -9.18
N GLN A 69 -5.15 -18.04 -9.54
CA GLN A 69 -4.08 -18.96 -9.98
C GLN A 69 -3.67 -19.93 -8.88
N TRP A 70 -3.52 -19.43 -7.66
CA TRP A 70 -3.16 -20.23 -6.50
C TRP A 70 -4.23 -21.27 -6.18
N THR A 71 -5.51 -20.92 -6.23
CA THR A 71 -6.61 -21.86 -5.98
C THR A 71 -6.59 -22.99 -7.02
N ALA A 72 -6.44 -22.68 -8.31
CA ALA A 72 -6.35 -23.69 -9.36
C ALA A 72 -5.14 -24.64 -9.17
N LEU A 73 -4.01 -24.11 -8.71
CA LEU A 73 -2.80 -24.89 -8.43
C LEU A 73 -2.94 -25.74 -7.15
N ALA A 74 -3.62 -25.22 -6.14
CA ALA A 74 -3.85 -25.92 -4.88
C ALA A 74 -4.87 -27.06 -5.04
N ASP A 75 -5.83 -26.93 -5.96
CA ASP A 75 -6.78 -27.99 -6.31
C ASP A 75 -6.11 -29.16 -7.05
N SER A 76 -5.03 -28.90 -7.80
CA SER A 76 -4.27 -29.92 -8.53
C SER A 76 -3.06 -30.46 -7.76
N TYR A 77 -2.84 -30.00 -6.53
CA TYR A 77 -1.71 -30.43 -5.72
C TYR A 77 -1.80 -31.93 -5.39
N ASP A 78 -0.79 -32.68 -5.84
CA ASP A 78 -0.51 -34.05 -5.42
C ASP A 78 0.77 -34.03 -4.56
N ASN A 79 0.86 -34.89 -3.54
CA ASN A 79 1.95 -34.96 -2.55
C ASN A 79 3.32 -35.38 -3.16
N GLN A 80 3.49 -35.23 -4.46
CA GLN A 80 4.69 -35.52 -5.22
C GLN A 80 5.62 -34.31 -5.36
N GLU A 81 5.10 -33.10 -5.13
CA GLU A 81 5.83 -31.85 -5.32
C GLU A 81 6.94 -31.64 -4.28
N THR A 82 7.99 -30.93 -4.69
CA THR A 82 9.15 -30.63 -3.82
C THR A 82 8.85 -29.49 -2.85
N VAL A 83 9.59 -29.41 -1.75
CA VAL A 83 9.42 -28.30 -0.79
C VAL A 83 9.71 -26.93 -1.43
N ASP A 84 10.68 -26.85 -2.35
CA ASP A 84 10.99 -25.63 -3.11
C ASP A 84 9.80 -25.18 -3.98
N TRP A 85 9.06 -26.13 -4.56
CA TRP A 85 7.83 -25.87 -5.30
C TRP A 85 6.71 -25.38 -4.37
N ILE A 86 6.52 -26.04 -3.22
CA ILE A 86 5.53 -25.64 -2.21
C ILE A 86 5.82 -24.22 -1.71
N SER A 87 7.09 -23.88 -1.43
CA SER A 87 7.47 -22.54 -1.00
C SER A 87 7.15 -21.49 -2.09
N SER A 88 7.56 -21.76 -3.33
CA SER A 88 7.52 -20.79 -4.42
C SER A 88 6.12 -20.59 -4.99
N ASN A 89 5.33 -21.66 -5.09
CA ASN A 89 4.04 -21.66 -5.77
C ASN A 89 2.84 -21.66 -4.81
N LEU A 90 3.00 -22.16 -3.58
CA LEU A 90 1.93 -22.16 -2.59
C LEU A 90 2.13 -21.10 -1.50
N ILE A 91 3.22 -21.18 -0.73
CA ILE A 91 3.35 -20.37 0.49
C ILE A 91 3.61 -18.89 0.20
N ARG A 92 4.57 -18.55 -0.66
CA ARG A 92 4.88 -17.14 -0.96
C ARG A 92 3.71 -16.43 -1.63
N PRO A 93 3.02 -17.00 -2.63
CA PRO A 93 1.84 -16.36 -3.22
C PRO A 93 0.71 -16.21 -2.20
N PHE A 94 0.48 -17.24 -1.38
CA PHE A 94 -0.49 -17.21 -0.29
C PHE A 94 -0.25 -16.05 0.69
N LEU A 95 0.99 -15.91 1.18
CA LEU A 95 1.36 -14.80 2.07
C LEU A 95 1.23 -13.43 1.38
N PHE A 96 1.56 -13.36 0.09
CA PHE A 96 1.46 -12.12 -0.69
C PHE A 96 0.00 -11.64 -0.81
N PHE A 97 -0.92 -12.50 -1.26
CA PHE A 97 -2.29 -12.06 -1.46
C PHE A 97 -3.02 -11.90 -0.12
N THR A 98 -2.77 -12.73 0.89
CA THR A 98 -3.37 -12.56 2.23
C THR A 98 -2.95 -11.24 2.88
N SER A 99 -1.67 -10.89 2.84
CA SER A 99 -1.19 -9.58 3.34
C SER A 99 -1.73 -8.39 2.54
N SER A 100 -1.97 -8.57 1.24
CA SER A 100 -2.59 -7.54 0.39
C SER A 100 -4.07 -7.27 0.75
N PHE A 101 -4.76 -8.24 1.36
CA PHE A 101 -6.17 -8.12 1.74
C PHE A 101 -6.40 -7.77 3.21
N THR A 102 -5.45 -8.01 4.11
CA THR A 102 -5.61 -7.78 5.56
C THR A 102 -5.71 -6.30 5.95
N SER A 103 -5.32 -5.38 5.08
CA SER A 103 -5.30 -3.94 5.40
C SER A 103 -6.67 -3.27 5.32
N HIS A 104 -7.67 -3.88 4.65
CA HIS A 104 -8.99 -3.26 4.48
C HIS A 104 -10.11 -4.30 4.53
N LEU A 105 -10.71 -4.43 5.72
CA LEU A 105 -12.01 -5.03 6.05
C LEU A 105 -12.44 -6.27 5.25
N ASN A 106 -12.60 -7.36 6.00
CA ASN A 106 -13.20 -8.63 5.63
C ASN A 106 -12.22 -9.56 4.91
N LEU A 107 -11.59 -10.43 5.70
CA LEU A 107 -11.21 -11.76 5.26
C LEU A 107 -12.44 -12.37 4.58
N ASN A 108 -12.49 -12.32 3.25
CA ASN A 108 -13.58 -12.91 2.50
C ASN A 108 -13.59 -14.43 2.73
N LEU A 109 -14.76 -15.06 2.62
CA LEU A 109 -14.93 -16.53 2.66
C LEU A 109 -13.95 -17.27 1.72
N ALA A 110 -13.59 -16.65 0.59
CA ALA A 110 -12.57 -17.17 -0.32
C ALA A 110 -11.17 -17.25 0.31
N THR A 111 -10.81 -16.30 1.18
CA THR A 111 -9.55 -16.31 1.92
C THR A 111 -9.57 -17.36 3.03
N GLU A 112 -10.73 -17.62 3.65
CA GLU A 112 -10.91 -18.70 4.63
C GLU A 112 -10.75 -20.09 4.00
N GLY A 113 -11.31 -20.30 2.80
CA GLY A 113 -11.07 -21.50 2.00
C GLY A 113 -9.59 -21.68 1.66
N CYS A 114 -8.93 -20.60 1.21
CA CYS A 114 -7.50 -20.64 0.90
C CYS A 114 -6.65 -20.95 2.13
N LEU A 115 -6.98 -20.38 3.30
CA LEU A 115 -6.32 -20.68 4.57
C LEU A 115 -6.41 -22.17 4.88
N SER A 116 -7.62 -22.74 4.85
CA SER A 116 -7.84 -24.16 5.12
C SER A 116 -7.05 -25.06 4.18
N VAL A 117 -7.07 -24.78 2.88
CA VAL A 117 -6.32 -25.53 1.86
C VAL A 117 -4.81 -25.41 2.08
N CYS A 118 -4.31 -24.21 2.37
CA CYS A 118 -2.90 -23.96 2.63
C CYS A 118 -2.41 -24.74 3.86
N PHE A 119 -3.17 -24.70 4.96
CA PHE A 119 -2.85 -25.48 6.17
C PHE A 119 -2.91 -26.98 5.91
N ARG A 120 -3.90 -27.46 5.15
CA ARG A 120 -4.00 -28.88 4.77
C ARG A 120 -2.76 -29.35 4.01
N ILE A 121 -2.31 -28.58 3.01
CA ILE A 121 -1.12 -28.93 2.22
C ILE A 121 0.14 -28.93 3.10
N LEU A 122 0.30 -27.93 3.97
CA LEU A 122 1.40 -27.90 4.93
C LEU A 122 1.41 -29.12 5.85
N LEU A 123 0.26 -29.48 6.42
CA LEU A 123 0.13 -30.65 7.30
C LEU A 123 0.43 -31.96 6.56
N GLN A 124 -0.03 -32.10 5.31
CA GLN A 124 0.28 -33.26 4.48
C GLN A 124 1.78 -33.37 4.19
N SER A 125 2.43 -32.25 3.83
CA SER A 125 3.87 -32.20 3.62
C SER A 125 4.65 -32.59 4.89
N ILE A 126 4.29 -32.08 6.06
CA ILE A 126 4.97 -32.40 7.33
C ILE A 126 4.84 -33.87 7.72
N ASN A 127 3.71 -34.50 7.38
CA ASN A 127 3.48 -35.92 7.64
C ASN A 127 4.16 -36.85 6.61
N THR A 128 4.86 -36.30 5.62
CA THR A 128 5.58 -37.10 4.62
C THR A 128 6.92 -37.56 5.19
N ALA A 129 7.21 -38.86 5.08
CA ALA A 129 8.47 -39.45 5.56
C ALA A 129 9.70 -39.09 4.70
N ASP A 130 9.47 -38.58 3.48
CA ASP A 130 10.51 -38.11 2.56
C ASP A 130 11.02 -36.73 3.00
N SER A 131 12.29 -36.65 3.41
CA SER A 131 12.92 -35.42 3.89
C SER A 131 13.02 -34.34 2.81
N GLY A 132 12.97 -34.69 1.52
CA GLY A 132 12.92 -33.74 0.40
C GLY A 132 11.52 -33.18 0.10
N LYS A 133 10.49 -33.73 0.76
CA LYS A 133 9.07 -33.32 0.65
C LYS A 133 8.51 -32.80 1.98
N ASN A 134 9.21 -33.05 3.07
CA ASN A 134 8.83 -32.57 4.39
C ASN A 134 9.13 -31.08 4.54
N PHE A 135 8.11 -30.23 4.64
CA PHE A 135 8.30 -28.80 4.79
C PHE A 135 9.10 -28.41 6.05
N CYS A 136 8.93 -29.14 7.15
CA CYS A 136 9.62 -28.87 8.41
C CYS A 136 11.11 -29.18 8.35
N SER A 137 11.57 -30.11 7.50
CA SER A 137 13.01 -30.40 7.36
C SER A 137 13.77 -29.17 6.84
N GLN A 138 13.17 -28.39 5.94
CA GLN A 138 13.78 -27.18 5.38
C GLN A 138 13.55 -25.94 6.25
N ALA A 139 12.41 -25.85 6.96
CA ALA A 139 12.09 -24.72 7.84
C ALA A 139 12.83 -24.78 9.20
N VAL A 140 13.06 -25.99 9.73
CA VAL A 140 13.73 -26.26 11.02
C VAL A 140 15.18 -26.74 10.82
N GLY A 141 15.61 -26.89 9.56
CA GLY A 141 16.93 -27.40 9.18
C GLY A 141 18.13 -26.59 9.67
N THR A 142 19.29 -26.96 9.14
CA THR A 142 20.58 -26.30 9.43
C THR A 142 20.54 -24.80 9.15
N VAL A 143 21.50 -24.05 9.69
CA VAL A 143 21.55 -22.58 9.51
C VAL A 143 21.62 -22.24 8.01
N GLU A 144 22.32 -23.04 7.21
CA GLU A 144 22.45 -22.92 5.76
C GLU A 144 21.12 -23.16 5.02
N GLU A 145 20.29 -24.09 5.49
CA GLU A 145 18.95 -24.36 4.95
C GLU A 145 17.97 -23.24 5.28
N ARG A 146 18.02 -22.73 6.52
CA ARG A 146 17.24 -21.55 6.93
C ARG A 146 17.65 -20.30 6.17
N SER A 147 18.96 -20.07 5.98
CA SER A 147 19.46 -18.95 5.18
C SER A 147 18.99 -19.03 3.73
N ARG A 148 18.93 -20.22 3.10
CA ARG A 148 18.35 -20.40 1.76
C ARG A 148 16.87 -20.02 1.70
N TRP A 149 16.10 -20.27 2.75
CA TRP A 149 14.70 -19.88 2.82
C TRP A 149 14.51 -18.35 2.87
N PHE A 150 15.26 -17.66 3.74
CA PHE A 150 15.21 -16.20 3.87
C PHE A 150 15.89 -15.45 2.71
N SER A 151 16.86 -16.06 2.01
CA SER A 151 17.76 -15.34 1.08
C SER A 151 17.44 -15.51 -0.40
N LYS A 152 16.31 -16.10 -0.82
CA LYS A 152 15.89 -16.03 -2.24
C LYS A 152 15.26 -14.66 -2.55
N GLN A 153 16.08 -13.61 -2.48
CA GLN A 153 15.96 -12.34 -3.20
C GLN A 153 17.28 -12.09 -3.96
N LYS A 154 17.49 -12.81 -5.06
CA LYS A 154 18.35 -12.41 -6.19
C LYS A 154 18.37 -13.52 -7.23
N SER A 155 17.57 -13.34 -8.27
CA SER A 155 17.97 -13.58 -9.65
C SER A 155 17.10 -12.71 -10.54
#